data_AF-A0A9E7AA74-F1
#
_entry.id   AF-A0A9E7AA74-F1
#
_cell.length_a   1.000
_cell.length_b   1.000
_cell.length_c   1.000
_cell.angle_alpha   90.00
_cell.angle_beta   90.00
_cell.angle_gamma   90.00
#
_symmetry.space_group_name_H-M   'P 1'
#
loop_
_entity.id
_entity.type
_entity.pdbx_description
1 polymer ?
#
loop_
_entity_poly.entity_id
_entity_poly.type
_entity_poly.pdbx_seq_one_letter_code
_entity_poly.pdbx_strand_id
1 'polypeptide(L)'
;MSENSFATGPASAAPDHGPAVRVSRDMRPALGQATLAALLLGLAAPSLAQPVQGRTEPVDRVGMPPPAATRTGTPPPAAVRTGPPPPAPNRSVSGLTVPAPARGQSAEPLTLRNFARLLFGADEQILVQRLEAEIARERVRGAEALYEPVFNLTTSYDSSYVLNTSNEILQRANQATYGARIYQVNSSITTRLPVGTDVEIGYNVGRIRNTLQPIVGARSPEYRAWFGMRLTQPLLANAGPDATNRPIHVAQFERDMAREAVRQVSAQRVVEGISTYLATQRAEGRVRIRARIVELTETLARDLRAQEDSGLRSSGEVMGIDVSVAQRQAALQQAQQDLEEQMGDLQARLSARDLPSGQPQRPRRYAATDALVLTAQRIPLPEMAPGTGELPRLFAESLAQRPESRFMDNRLSRDDVEVRFARNQTLPELNFIARAGIEDLNTNNRYRAISEYAVGNGVNYGGWMVGLQLRAPLYGDNRRQAELSQARLRQGQTVIAQRAVQQRIVNEVTSSINVLNRVMEMVEQQQTAYNQQRRLVALDENLLRQGRRSRVEVIRRQIEALEAQEQMLDSVMLANRAGYVASLSRGDILRRLELE
;
A
#
# COMPACT_ATOMS: atom_id res chain seq x y z
N MET A 1 49.55 31.83 -53.78
CA MET A 1 48.48 31.78 -54.80
C MET A 1 47.30 31.05 -54.18
N SER A 2 46.25 31.63 -53.64
CA SER A 2 45.68 32.99 -53.47
C SER A 2 44.80 32.91 -52.19
N GLU A 3 45.02 33.69 -51.12
CA GLU A 3 44.35 34.98 -50.80
C GLU A 3 42.80 34.89 -50.82
N ASN A 4 41.97 35.27 -49.82
CA ASN A 4 41.94 36.35 -48.80
C ASN A 4 41.11 35.86 -47.57
N SER A 5 41.31 36.18 -46.28
CA SER A 5 41.67 37.39 -45.49
C SER A 5 40.48 38.29 -45.04
N PHE A 6 40.61 38.83 -43.80
CA PHE A 6 39.86 39.88 -43.06
C PHE A 6 38.70 39.47 -42.11
N ALA A 7 38.52 39.97 -40.87
CA ALA A 7 39.24 40.93 -40.01
C ALA A 7 38.72 40.93 -38.53
N THR A 8 39.63 41.18 -37.58
CA THR A 8 39.63 42.05 -36.35
C THR A 8 38.36 42.39 -35.50
N GLY A 9 38.53 42.38 -34.15
CA GLY A 9 37.57 42.80 -33.05
C GLY A 9 37.42 44.33 -32.83
N PRO A 10 37.15 44.92 -31.62
CA PRO A 10 37.02 44.39 -30.22
C PRO A 10 35.89 45.05 -29.32
N ALA A 11 35.89 44.69 -28.01
CA ALA A 11 35.57 45.51 -26.79
C ALA A 11 34.21 45.46 -26.02
N SER A 12 34.35 45.18 -24.71
CA SER A 12 33.74 45.81 -23.50
C SER A 12 32.31 45.47 -22.99
N ALA A 13 32.21 44.75 -21.85
CA ALA A 13 31.71 45.23 -20.53
C ALA A 13 31.16 44.09 -19.62
N ALA A 14 31.62 44.05 -18.36
CA ALA A 14 31.14 43.22 -17.23
C ALA A 14 30.03 43.98 -16.42
N PRO A 15 29.44 43.51 -15.29
CA PRO A 15 29.74 42.32 -14.46
C PRO A 15 28.52 41.52 -13.87
N ASP A 16 28.87 40.41 -13.20
CA ASP A 16 28.40 39.94 -11.87
C ASP A 16 27.44 38.73 -11.64
N HIS A 17 27.97 37.82 -10.80
CA HIS A 17 27.44 36.79 -9.87
C HIS A 17 26.43 35.67 -10.28
N GLY A 18 26.86 34.40 -10.06
CA GLY A 18 26.01 33.26 -9.65
C GLY A 18 26.28 31.92 -10.39
N PRO A 19 26.57 30.79 -9.72
CA PRO A 19 27.12 29.60 -10.38
C PRO A 19 26.04 28.73 -11.05
N ALA A 20 26.18 28.54 -12.37
CA ALA A 20 25.39 27.60 -13.15
C ALA A 20 26.07 26.23 -13.23
N VAL A 21 25.27 25.21 -12.89
CA VAL A 21 25.54 23.78 -12.95
C VAL A 21 25.89 23.36 -14.38
N ARG A 22 27.09 22.79 -14.57
CA ARG A 22 27.57 22.27 -15.85
C ARG A 22 27.13 20.81 -16.02
N VAL A 23 26.44 20.55 -17.12
CA VAL A 23 26.22 19.22 -17.70
C VAL A 23 27.57 18.63 -18.14
N SER A 24 27.91 17.43 -17.68
CA SER A 24 28.92 16.56 -18.32
C SER A 24 28.35 15.18 -18.56
N ARG A 25 28.23 14.83 -19.84
CA ARG A 25 28.05 13.49 -20.33
C ARG A 25 29.45 12.87 -20.40
N ASP A 26 29.74 11.89 -19.55
CA ASP A 26 30.70 10.82 -19.87
C ASP A 26 30.56 9.65 -18.90
N MET A 27 30.55 8.47 -19.48
CA MET A 27 30.12 7.21 -18.91
C MET A 27 31.31 6.26 -18.92
N ARG A 28 31.94 6.03 -17.76
CA ARG A 28 32.83 4.88 -17.47
C ARG A 28 32.85 4.60 -15.95
N PRO A 29 32.66 3.35 -15.48
CA PRO A 29 32.74 3.03 -14.06
C PRO A 29 34.18 2.73 -13.65
N ALA A 30 34.72 3.53 -12.73
CA ALA A 30 35.96 3.24 -12.01
C ALA A 30 35.62 2.65 -10.64
N LEU A 31 35.52 1.32 -10.54
CA LEU A 31 35.54 0.59 -9.27
C LEU A 31 36.86 -0.19 -9.21
N GLY A 32 37.91 0.51 -8.78
CA GLY A 32 39.25 -0.03 -8.62
C GLY A 32 39.75 0.16 -7.20
N GLN A 33 39.91 -0.97 -6.49
CA GLN A 33 40.91 -1.21 -5.44
C GLN A 33 40.75 -0.55 -4.05
N ALA A 34 39.90 0.45 -3.84
CA ALA A 34 39.87 1.14 -2.54
C ALA A 34 39.13 0.41 -1.40
N THR A 35 38.24 -0.54 -1.69
CA THR A 35 37.38 -1.18 -0.66
C THR A 35 37.92 -2.49 -0.08
N LEU A 36 38.95 -3.09 -0.69
CA LEU A 36 39.51 -4.37 -0.21
C LEU A 36 40.49 -4.18 0.98
N ALA A 37 41.14 -3.02 1.09
CA ALA A 37 42.11 -2.75 2.15
C ALA A 37 41.46 -2.45 3.52
N ALA A 38 40.24 -1.92 3.53
CA ALA A 38 39.54 -1.56 4.77
C ALA A 38 38.89 -2.77 5.49
N LEU A 39 38.63 -3.87 4.78
CA LEU A 39 38.02 -5.08 5.37
C LEU A 39 39.04 -5.97 6.10
N LEU A 40 40.34 -5.81 5.82
CA LEU A 40 41.43 -6.60 6.42
C LEU A 40 41.89 -6.10 7.80
N LEU A 41 41.46 -4.91 8.22
CA LEU A 41 41.87 -4.28 9.49
C LEU A 41 41.01 -4.65 10.70
N GLY A 42 39.93 -5.43 10.52
CA GLY A 42 39.02 -5.83 11.61
C GLY A 42 39.25 -7.22 12.21
N LEU A 43 40.09 -8.07 11.60
CA LEU A 43 40.38 -9.43 12.09
C LEU A 43 41.56 -9.41 13.08
N ALA A 44 41.39 -8.71 14.20
CA ALA A 44 42.28 -8.83 15.34
C ALA A 44 41.94 -10.11 16.12
N ALA A 45 42.90 -11.02 16.27
CA ALA A 45 42.78 -12.18 17.13
C ALA A 45 42.59 -11.72 18.61
N PRO A 46 41.59 -12.22 19.35
CA PRO A 46 41.47 -11.90 20.77
C PRO A 46 42.64 -12.51 21.55
N SER A 47 43.36 -11.70 22.33
CA SER A 47 44.35 -12.19 23.29
C SER A 47 43.63 -12.88 24.45
N LEU A 48 43.87 -14.18 24.65
CA LEU A 48 43.19 -14.97 25.68
C LEU A 48 43.96 -14.95 27.00
N ALA A 49 43.34 -14.39 28.04
CA ALA A 49 43.70 -14.57 29.45
C ALA A 49 43.16 -15.90 30.00
N GLN A 50 43.86 -16.50 30.95
CA GLN A 50 43.54 -17.80 31.58
C GLN A 50 42.34 -17.71 32.54
N PRO A 51 41.49 -18.75 32.66
CA PRO A 51 40.46 -18.79 33.70
C PRO A 51 40.98 -19.40 35.01
N VAL A 52 40.67 -18.71 36.11
CA VAL A 52 40.85 -19.12 37.51
C VAL A 52 39.82 -20.19 37.89
N GLN A 53 40.26 -21.23 38.61
CA GLN A 53 39.39 -22.27 39.17
C GLN A 53 38.54 -21.71 40.33
N GLY A 54 37.22 -21.86 40.22
CA GLY A 54 36.24 -21.55 41.27
C GLY A 54 35.31 -22.73 41.53
N ARG A 55 35.19 -23.05 42.81
CA ARG A 55 34.51 -24.18 43.48
C ARG A 55 33.01 -24.30 43.14
N THR A 56 32.51 -25.53 43.04
CA THR A 56 31.09 -25.91 42.87
C THR A 56 30.38 -26.09 44.21
N GLU A 57 29.14 -25.62 44.34
CA GLU A 57 28.05 -26.26 45.11
C GLU A 57 26.65 -25.91 44.50
N PRO A 58 25.60 -26.72 44.75
CA PRO A 58 24.43 -26.82 43.86
C PRO A 58 23.16 -26.12 44.41
N VAL A 59 22.24 -25.74 43.50
CA VAL A 59 20.86 -25.37 43.85
C VAL A 59 19.86 -26.03 42.90
N ASP A 60 18.76 -26.45 43.51
CA ASP A 60 17.70 -27.34 43.06
C ASP A 60 16.77 -26.86 41.92
N ARG A 61 16.09 -27.86 41.36
CA ARG A 61 15.04 -27.86 40.31
C ARG A 61 13.79 -27.08 40.68
N VAL A 62 13.14 -26.43 39.68
CA VAL A 62 11.66 -26.50 39.46
C VAL A 62 11.37 -26.40 37.95
N GLY A 63 10.46 -27.27 37.47
CA GLY A 63 10.20 -27.58 36.07
C GLY A 63 9.18 -26.70 35.31
N MET A 64 9.24 -26.87 33.99
CA MET A 64 8.35 -26.35 32.95
C MET A 64 7.08 -27.20 32.82
N PRO A 65 5.92 -26.63 32.42
CA PRO A 65 4.81 -27.40 31.86
C PRO A 65 4.71 -27.28 30.31
N PRO A 66 4.22 -28.32 29.61
CA PRO A 66 3.96 -28.33 28.16
C PRO A 66 2.47 -28.07 27.80
N PRO A 67 2.08 -27.99 26.50
CA PRO A 67 0.86 -27.34 26.03
C PRO A 67 -0.34 -28.29 25.85
N ALA A 68 -1.56 -27.75 25.90
CA ALA A 68 -2.81 -28.51 25.75
C ALA A 68 -3.53 -28.23 24.42
N ALA A 69 -4.07 -29.29 23.82
CA ALA A 69 -4.93 -29.28 22.65
C ALA A 69 -6.34 -29.83 22.99
N THR A 70 -7.37 -29.16 22.46
CA THR A 70 -8.72 -29.57 22.01
C THR A 70 -9.63 -30.57 22.76
N ARG A 71 -10.91 -30.13 22.83
CA ARG A 71 -12.22 -30.78 22.51
C ARG A 71 -13.21 -31.13 23.63
N THR A 72 -14.50 -30.96 23.26
CA THR A 72 -15.82 -31.32 23.87
C THR A 72 -16.50 -30.19 24.67
N GLY A 73 -17.78 -29.83 24.54
CA GLY A 73 -18.89 -30.35 23.74
C GLY A 73 -20.06 -30.82 24.61
N THR A 74 -20.96 -29.93 25.10
CA THR A 74 -22.43 -30.12 25.35
C THR A 74 -23.06 -28.91 26.08
N PRO A 75 -24.40 -28.67 25.97
CA PRO A 75 -25.06 -27.40 26.34
C PRO A 75 -25.90 -27.48 27.64
N PRO A 76 -26.40 -26.34 28.18
CA PRO A 76 -27.52 -26.33 29.13
C PRO A 76 -28.73 -25.47 28.66
N PRO A 77 -29.88 -25.53 29.36
CA PRO A 77 -31.21 -25.63 28.74
C PRO A 77 -32.10 -24.36 28.78
N ALA A 78 -33.35 -24.59 28.35
CA ALA A 78 -34.43 -23.69 27.98
C ALA A 78 -34.98 -22.69 29.03
N ALA A 79 -35.41 -21.56 28.46
CA ALA A 79 -36.57 -20.71 28.72
C ALA A 79 -37.37 -20.83 30.02
N VAL A 80 -37.51 -19.69 30.70
CA VAL A 80 -38.65 -19.35 31.58
C VAL A 80 -39.35 -18.11 31.02
N ARG A 81 -40.64 -18.26 30.70
CA ARG A 81 -41.57 -17.18 30.34
C ARG A 81 -41.91 -16.38 31.61
N THR A 82 -41.82 -15.05 31.56
CA THR A 82 -42.50 -14.15 32.50
C THR A 82 -43.28 -13.10 31.70
N GLY A 83 -44.51 -12.82 32.15
CA GLY A 83 -45.53 -12.06 31.41
C GLY A 83 -45.30 -10.55 31.32
N PRO A 84 -46.21 -9.81 30.65
CA PRO A 84 -46.03 -8.39 30.34
C PRO A 84 -46.26 -7.52 31.59
N PRO A 85 -45.43 -6.49 31.84
CA PRO A 85 -45.67 -5.53 32.93
C PRO A 85 -46.76 -4.49 32.55
N PRO A 86 -47.51 -3.97 33.54
CA PRO A 86 -48.62 -3.03 33.33
C PRO A 86 -48.17 -1.61 32.94
N PRO A 87 -49.05 -0.80 32.31
CA PRO A 87 -48.70 0.53 31.80
C PRO A 87 -48.57 1.56 32.94
N ALA A 88 -47.46 2.30 32.93
CA ALA A 88 -47.23 3.45 33.82
C ALA A 88 -47.70 4.77 33.15
N PRO A 89 -48.13 5.77 33.95
CA PRO A 89 -48.95 6.89 33.49
C PRO A 89 -48.20 8.00 32.75
N ASN A 90 -48.97 8.72 31.91
CA ASN A 90 -48.62 9.94 31.16
C ASN A 90 -47.59 10.84 31.87
N ARG A 91 -46.38 10.91 31.32
CA ARG A 91 -45.45 12.02 31.56
C ARG A 91 -45.54 12.98 30.38
N SER A 92 -46.10 14.15 30.63
CA SER A 92 -45.95 15.35 29.82
C SER A 92 -44.45 15.67 29.68
N VAL A 93 -43.93 15.59 28.46
CA VAL A 93 -42.55 15.98 28.15
C VAL A 93 -42.51 17.51 28.02
N SER A 94 -42.36 18.18 29.16
CA SER A 94 -41.86 19.56 29.20
C SER A 94 -40.34 19.55 29.14
N GLY A 95 -39.77 20.29 28.19
CA GLY A 95 -38.37 20.73 28.23
C GLY A 95 -37.34 19.82 27.55
N LEU A 96 -37.42 19.66 26.23
CA LEU A 96 -36.22 19.39 25.43
C LEU A 96 -35.56 20.72 25.09
N THR A 97 -34.71 21.21 26.00
CA THR A 97 -33.78 22.28 25.67
C THR A 97 -32.71 21.68 24.75
N VAL A 98 -32.92 21.80 23.44
CA VAL A 98 -31.86 21.59 22.44
C VAL A 98 -30.79 22.66 22.72
N PRO A 99 -29.52 22.29 22.96
CA PRO A 99 -28.47 23.29 23.11
C PRO A 99 -28.38 24.09 21.82
N ALA A 100 -28.49 25.41 21.92
CA ALA A 100 -28.34 26.32 20.80
C ALA A 100 -26.99 26.06 20.09
N PRO A 101 -26.94 26.06 18.74
CA PRO A 101 -25.68 25.88 18.03
C PRO A 101 -24.73 27.00 18.43
N ALA A 102 -23.53 26.62 18.87
CA ALA A 102 -22.45 27.53 19.21
C ALA A 102 -22.19 28.48 18.03
N ARG A 103 -22.70 29.71 18.14
CA ARG A 103 -22.34 30.82 17.27
C ARG A 103 -20.91 31.23 17.61
N GLY A 104 -19.99 31.18 16.63
CA GLY A 104 -18.71 31.86 16.75
C GLY A 104 -17.44 31.13 16.30
N GLN A 105 -17.48 30.22 15.33
CA GLN A 105 -16.26 29.79 14.63
C GLN A 105 -16.46 29.94 13.13
N SER A 106 -15.64 30.78 12.51
CA SER A 106 -15.58 30.98 11.08
C SER A 106 -15.20 29.65 10.42
N ALA A 107 -16.11 29.07 9.65
CA ALA A 107 -15.81 27.85 8.91
C ALA A 107 -14.74 28.16 7.84
N GLU A 108 -13.71 27.33 7.74
CA GLU A 108 -12.67 27.48 6.72
C GLU A 108 -13.30 27.25 5.33
N PRO A 109 -13.18 28.22 4.40
CA PRO A 109 -13.79 28.10 3.08
C PRO A 109 -13.07 27.03 2.26
N LEU A 110 -13.82 26.03 1.78
CA LEU A 110 -13.24 24.91 1.06
C LEU A 110 -13.89 24.73 -0.31
N THR A 111 -13.07 24.80 -1.36
CA THR A 111 -13.46 24.47 -2.74
C THR A 111 -13.35 22.97 -2.96
N LEU A 112 -14.09 22.43 -3.94
CA LEU A 112 -14.08 20.99 -4.27
C LEU A 112 -12.65 20.49 -4.56
N ARG A 113 -11.88 21.29 -5.30
CA ARG A 113 -10.49 20.95 -5.68
C ARG A 113 -9.56 20.94 -4.46
N ASN A 114 -9.70 21.91 -3.57
CA ASN A 114 -8.91 21.94 -2.33
C ASN A 114 -9.31 20.80 -1.40
N PHE A 115 -10.60 20.49 -1.31
CA PHE A 115 -11.09 19.33 -0.57
C PHE A 115 -10.50 18.02 -1.11
N ALA A 116 -10.53 17.80 -2.43
CA ALA A 116 -9.96 16.61 -3.05
C ALA A 116 -8.44 16.47 -2.80
N ARG A 117 -7.69 17.58 -2.85
CA ARG A 117 -6.25 17.60 -2.53
C ARG A 117 -5.98 17.29 -1.06
N LEU A 118 -6.74 17.89 -0.15
CA LEU A 118 -6.62 17.60 1.28
C LEU A 118 -6.94 16.13 1.56
N LEU A 119 -8.01 15.60 0.98
CA LEU A 119 -8.41 14.21 1.13
C LEU A 119 -7.33 13.25 0.59
N PHE A 120 -6.78 13.54 -0.60
CA PHE A 120 -5.67 12.76 -1.16
C PHE A 120 -4.41 12.78 -0.29
N GLY A 121 -4.19 13.86 0.48
CA GLY A 121 -3.08 13.98 1.41
C GLY A 121 -3.32 13.35 2.77
N ALA A 122 -4.56 13.39 3.27
CA ALA A 122 -4.87 13.14 4.67
C ALA A 122 -5.81 11.94 4.93
N ASP A 123 -6.47 11.36 3.92
CA ASP A 123 -7.35 10.20 4.15
C ASP A 123 -6.57 9.01 4.72
N GLU A 124 -7.06 8.43 5.82
CA GLU A 124 -6.38 7.36 6.55
C GLU A 124 -6.17 6.12 5.70
N GLN A 125 -7.15 5.77 4.85
CA GLN A 125 -7.03 4.57 4.02
C GLN A 125 -6.00 4.77 2.91
N ILE A 126 -5.91 5.98 2.34
CA ILE A 126 -4.83 6.33 1.41
C ILE A 126 -3.47 6.28 2.11
N LEU A 127 -3.36 6.81 3.33
CA LEU A 127 -2.12 6.80 4.10
C LEU A 127 -1.66 5.38 4.45
N VAL A 128 -2.58 4.53 4.92
CA VAL A 128 -2.30 3.10 5.18
C VAL A 128 -1.83 2.42 3.91
N GLN A 129 -2.50 2.64 2.78
CA GLN A 129 -2.11 2.02 1.52
C GLN A 129 -0.73 2.51 1.03
N ARG A 130 -0.38 3.79 1.28
CA ARG A 130 0.96 4.33 0.98
C ARG A 130 2.04 3.70 1.85
N LEU A 131 1.76 3.45 3.13
CA LEU A 131 2.67 2.72 4.02
C LEU A 131 2.89 1.29 3.52
N GLU A 132 1.83 0.58 3.09
CA GLU A 132 1.98 -0.75 2.46
C GLU A 132 2.88 -0.71 1.21
N ALA A 133 2.79 0.34 0.40
CA ALA A 133 3.69 0.53 -0.74
C ALA A 133 5.14 0.87 -0.35
N GLU A 134 5.36 1.50 0.81
CA GLU A 134 6.70 1.69 1.38
C GLU A 134 7.25 0.38 1.96
N ILE A 135 6.43 -0.40 2.68
CA ILE A 135 6.80 -1.73 3.17
C ILE A 135 7.19 -2.63 1.99
N ALA A 136 6.44 -2.60 0.88
CA ALA A 136 6.79 -3.35 -0.32
C ALA A 136 8.11 -2.88 -0.95
N ARG A 137 8.45 -1.59 -0.87
CA ARG A 137 9.77 -1.07 -1.29
C ARG A 137 10.90 -1.59 -0.39
N GLU A 138 10.70 -1.60 0.92
CA GLU A 138 11.68 -2.18 1.85
C GLU A 138 11.84 -3.69 1.65
N ARG A 139 10.79 -4.42 1.25
CA ARG A 139 10.91 -5.83 0.82
C ARG A 139 11.81 -6.00 -0.41
N VAL A 140 11.80 -5.05 -1.36
CA VAL A 140 12.75 -5.07 -2.50
C VAL A 140 14.17 -4.89 -2.00
N ARG A 141 14.43 -3.90 -1.13
CA ARG A 141 15.76 -3.70 -0.53
C ARG A 141 16.23 -4.94 0.22
N GLY A 142 15.34 -5.55 1.02
CA GLY A 142 15.63 -6.81 1.71
C GLY A 142 15.89 -8.00 0.79
N ALA A 143 15.26 -8.04 -0.39
CA ALA A 143 15.55 -9.05 -1.40
C ALA A 143 16.89 -8.81 -2.12
N GLU A 144 17.27 -7.55 -2.35
CA GLU A 144 18.58 -7.17 -2.91
C GLU A 144 19.74 -7.49 -1.96
N ALA A 145 19.47 -7.55 -0.65
CA ALA A 145 20.42 -8.01 0.37
C ALA A 145 20.86 -9.48 0.18
N LEU A 146 20.26 -10.23 -0.76
CA LEU A 146 20.75 -11.55 -1.20
C LEU A 146 22.24 -11.55 -1.58
N TYR A 147 22.76 -10.42 -2.07
CA TYR A 147 24.15 -10.29 -2.48
C TYR A 147 25.06 -9.70 -1.38
N GLU A 148 24.49 -9.31 -0.24
CA GLU A 148 25.29 -8.75 0.85
C GLU A 148 26.24 -9.81 1.44
N PRO A 149 27.51 -9.45 1.68
CA PRO A 149 28.45 -10.36 2.30
C PRO A 149 28.08 -10.59 3.77
N VAL A 150 28.02 -11.85 4.16
CA VAL A 150 27.74 -12.27 5.54
C VAL A 150 29.04 -12.73 6.20
N PHE A 151 29.37 -12.11 7.34
CA PHE A 151 30.45 -12.57 8.20
C PHE A 151 29.93 -13.62 9.19
N ASN A 152 30.55 -14.80 9.18
CA ASN A 152 30.27 -15.90 10.07
C ASN A 152 31.45 -16.08 11.03
N LEU A 153 31.18 -16.21 12.32
CA LEU A 153 32.16 -16.56 13.34
C LEU A 153 31.59 -17.67 14.21
N THR A 154 32.26 -18.81 14.25
CA THR A 154 31.90 -19.96 15.10
C THR A 154 33.09 -20.30 15.97
N THR A 155 32.87 -20.39 17.29
CA THR A 155 33.86 -20.92 18.24
C THR A 155 33.31 -22.21 18.84
N SER A 156 34.13 -23.26 18.90
CA SER A 156 33.77 -24.52 19.54
C SER A 156 34.88 -25.03 20.46
N TYR A 157 34.48 -25.78 21.47
CA TYR A 157 35.38 -26.53 22.34
C TYR A 157 34.83 -27.94 22.52
N ASP A 158 35.55 -28.90 21.97
CA ASP A 158 35.19 -30.30 21.98
C ASP A 158 36.14 -31.05 22.90
N SER A 159 35.59 -31.76 23.89
CA SER A 159 36.35 -32.60 24.81
C SER A 159 35.81 -34.01 24.78
N SER A 160 36.62 -34.97 24.35
CA SER A 160 36.25 -36.37 24.24
C SER A 160 37.24 -37.24 25.03
N TYR A 161 36.72 -38.21 25.78
CA TYR A 161 37.53 -39.25 26.41
C TYR A 161 36.81 -40.59 26.23
N VAL A 162 37.43 -41.50 25.50
CA VAL A 162 36.81 -42.76 25.07
C VAL A 162 37.75 -43.95 25.26
N LEU A 163 37.20 -45.15 25.38
CA LEU A 163 37.97 -46.38 25.27
C LEU A 163 38.21 -46.68 23.79
N ASN A 164 39.43 -47.12 23.46
CA ASN A 164 39.76 -47.52 22.10
C ASN A 164 39.29 -48.95 21.83
N THR A 165 38.74 -49.18 20.64
CA THR A 165 38.50 -50.54 20.12
C THR A 165 39.82 -51.25 19.77
N SER A 166 39.83 -52.58 19.62
CA SER A 166 41.06 -53.33 19.32
C SER A 166 41.82 -52.84 18.07
N ASN A 167 41.10 -52.38 17.03
CA ASN A 167 41.72 -51.78 15.84
C ASN A 167 42.30 -50.39 16.13
N GLU A 168 41.59 -49.55 16.88
CA GLU A 168 42.08 -48.22 17.27
C GLU A 168 43.29 -48.29 18.20
N ILE A 169 43.34 -49.27 19.11
CA ILE A 169 44.51 -49.52 19.97
C ILE A 169 45.78 -49.67 19.11
N LEU A 170 45.71 -50.49 18.05
CA LEU A 170 46.84 -50.68 17.12
C LEU A 170 47.23 -49.38 16.39
N GLN A 171 46.25 -48.59 15.94
CA GLN A 171 46.49 -47.34 15.21
C GLN A 171 46.93 -46.17 16.12
N ARG A 172 46.62 -46.23 17.42
CA ARG A 172 46.87 -45.17 18.41
C ARG A 172 47.97 -45.56 19.39
N ALA A 173 49.07 -46.11 18.87
CA ALA A 173 50.27 -46.44 19.64
C ALA A 173 50.00 -47.33 20.88
N ASN A 174 49.15 -48.35 20.72
CA ASN A 174 48.79 -49.34 21.73
C ASN A 174 48.13 -48.76 23.00
N GLN A 175 47.44 -47.63 22.89
CA GLN A 175 46.74 -47.00 24.02
C GLN A 175 45.33 -47.57 24.20
N ALA A 176 44.98 -47.98 25.42
CA ALA A 176 43.64 -48.46 25.77
C ALA A 176 42.58 -47.35 25.79
N THR A 177 42.99 -46.10 26.00
CA THR A 177 42.09 -44.95 26.05
C THR A 177 42.58 -43.83 25.13
N TYR A 178 41.66 -42.98 24.68
CA TYR A 178 41.97 -41.80 23.89
C TYR A 178 41.26 -40.58 24.45
N GLY A 179 42.04 -39.56 24.80
CA GLY A 179 41.56 -38.25 25.21
C GLY A 179 41.92 -37.20 24.18
N ALA A 180 40.96 -36.35 23.80
CA ALA A 180 41.19 -35.21 22.94
C ALA A 180 40.43 -33.97 23.44
N ARG A 181 41.09 -32.82 23.34
CA ARG A 181 40.52 -31.49 23.57
C ARG A 181 40.83 -30.64 22.35
N ILE A 182 39.80 -30.17 21.68
CA ILE A 182 39.89 -29.43 20.43
C ILE A 182 39.19 -28.11 20.65
N TYR A 183 39.93 -27.01 20.54
CA TYR A 183 39.36 -25.67 20.48
C TYR A 183 39.42 -25.20 19.03
N GLN A 184 38.33 -24.73 18.45
CA GLN A 184 38.28 -24.23 17.07
C GLN A 184 37.60 -22.87 17.00
N VAL A 185 38.11 -22.03 16.11
CA VAL A 185 37.49 -20.76 15.72
C VAL A 185 37.46 -20.75 14.19
N ASN A 186 36.26 -20.77 13.63
CA ASN A 186 36.01 -20.69 12.20
C ASN A 186 35.44 -19.31 11.90
N SER A 187 36.11 -18.55 11.04
CA SER A 187 35.63 -17.26 10.57
C SER A 187 35.51 -17.30 9.06
N SER A 188 34.40 -16.83 8.49
CA SER A 188 34.26 -16.76 7.03
C SER A 188 33.41 -15.59 6.58
N ILE A 189 33.67 -15.12 5.37
CA ILE A 189 32.84 -14.15 4.66
C ILE A 189 32.24 -14.87 3.46
N THR A 190 30.91 -14.88 3.37
CA THR A 190 30.17 -15.54 2.28
C THR A 190 29.34 -14.52 1.54
N THR A 191 29.35 -14.57 0.21
CA THR A 191 28.50 -13.74 -0.65
C THR A 191 28.00 -14.55 -1.85
N ARG A 192 26.81 -14.19 -2.35
CA ARG A 192 26.23 -14.75 -3.57
C ARG A 192 26.36 -13.74 -4.71
N LEU A 193 26.81 -14.20 -5.87
CA LEU A 193 26.87 -13.40 -7.08
C LEU A 193 25.54 -13.44 -7.84
N PRO A 194 25.22 -12.42 -8.68
CA PRO A 194 23.99 -12.40 -9.48
C PRO A 194 23.83 -13.57 -10.47
N VAL A 195 24.93 -14.24 -10.82
CA VAL A 195 24.94 -15.44 -11.67
C VAL A 195 24.66 -16.74 -10.91
N GLY A 196 24.46 -16.67 -9.60
CA GLY A 196 24.16 -17.79 -8.71
C GLY A 196 25.37 -18.42 -8.04
N THR A 197 26.59 -17.90 -8.26
CA THR A 197 27.79 -18.41 -7.61
C THR A 197 27.84 -18.03 -6.14
N ASP A 198 28.07 -19.00 -5.27
CA ASP A 198 28.44 -18.76 -3.88
C ASP A 198 29.96 -18.68 -3.75
N VAL A 199 30.44 -17.59 -3.14
CA VAL A 199 31.85 -17.35 -2.85
C VAL A 199 32.00 -17.26 -1.34
N GLU A 200 32.91 -18.06 -0.78
CA GLU A 200 33.26 -18.03 0.63
C GLU A 200 34.77 -17.87 0.77
N ILE A 201 35.19 -16.94 1.62
CA ILE A 201 36.59 -16.79 2.05
C ILE A 201 36.62 -17.10 3.54
N GLY A 202 37.39 -18.10 3.96
CA GLY A 202 37.41 -18.59 5.33
C GLY A 202 38.80 -18.61 5.93
N TYR A 203 38.84 -18.36 7.24
CA TYR A 203 39.98 -18.52 8.12
C TYR A 203 39.58 -19.32 9.35
N ASN A 204 40.11 -20.54 9.45
CA ASN A 204 39.82 -21.48 10.51
C ASN A 204 41.08 -21.73 11.32
N VAL A 205 41.00 -21.61 12.64
CA VAL A 205 42.11 -21.94 13.53
C VAL A 205 41.67 -22.96 14.57
N GLY A 206 42.56 -23.90 14.88
CA GLY A 206 42.32 -25.00 15.79
C GLY A 206 43.48 -25.20 16.73
N ARG A 207 43.21 -25.53 17.98
CA ARG A 207 44.18 -25.98 18.96
C ARG A 207 43.78 -27.37 19.43
N ILE A 208 44.63 -28.35 19.14
CA ILE A 208 44.38 -29.76 19.39
C ILE A 208 45.33 -30.24 20.48
N ARG A 209 44.78 -30.81 21.54
CA ARG A 209 45.51 -31.58 22.55
C ARG A 209 44.96 -32.99 22.57
N ASN A 210 45.82 -33.99 22.47
CA ASN A 210 45.39 -35.37 22.62
C ASN A 210 46.45 -36.22 23.33
N THR A 211 46.04 -37.41 23.79
CA THR A 211 46.90 -38.34 24.51
C THR A 211 48.00 -38.98 23.65
N LEU A 212 47.93 -38.87 22.32
CA LEU A 212 48.90 -39.47 21.39
C LEU A 212 50.09 -38.56 21.10
N GLN A 213 49.90 -37.24 21.10
CA GLN A 213 50.95 -36.24 20.88
C GLN A 213 52.21 -36.49 21.72
N PRO A 214 52.15 -36.64 23.06
CA PRO A 214 53.35 -36.92 23.86
C PRO A 214 53.97 -38.28 23.55
N ILE A 215 53.18 -39.27 23.12
CA ILE A 215 53.65 -40.65 22.85
C ILE A 215 54.49 -40.70 21.57
N VAL A 216 54.07 -39.98 20.53
CA VAL A 216 54.79 -39.92 19.25
C VAL A 216 55.86 -38.82 19.21
N GLY A 217 56.12 -38.14 20.34
CA GLY A 217 57.07 -37.04 20.42
C GLY A 217 56.62 -35.76 19.68
N ALA A 218 55.34 -35.64 19.34
CA ALA A 218 54.79 -34.43 18.73
C ALA A 218 54.59 -33.32 19.79
N ARG A 219 54.70 -32.05 19.37
CA ARG A 219 54.45 -30.92 20.27
C ARG A 219 52.97 -30.88 20.64
N SER A 220 52.69 -30.80 21.94
CA SER A 220 51.34 -30.62 22.48
C SER A 220 51.23 -29.27 23.19
N PRO A 221 50.25 -28.40 22.87
CA PRO A 221 49.22 -28.53 21.84
C PRO A 221 49.74 -28.34 20.40
N GLU A 222 49.02 -28.92 19.45
CA GLU A 222 49.15 -28.63 18.02
C GLU A 222 48.24 -27.47 17.63
N TYR A 223 48.76 -26.54 16.83
CA TYR A 223 47.98 -25.43 16.28
C TYR A 223 47.76 -25.66 14.80
N ARG A 224 46.51 -25.82 14.39
CA ARG A 224 46.12 -25.90 12.99
C ARG A 224 45.56 -24.56 12.55
N ALA A 225 45.87 -24.16 11.33
CA ALA A 225 45.21 -23.05 10.68
C ALA A 225 44.88 -23.43 9.23
N TRP A 226 43.77 -22.91 8.73
CA TRP A 226 43.38 -23.03 7.34
C TRP A 226 42.90 -21.66 6.86
N PHE A 227 43.47 -21.21 5.75
CA PHE A 227 43.01 -20.00 5.05
C PHE A 227 42.72 -20.37 3.61
N GLY A 228 41.53 -20.05 3.12
CA GLY A 228 41.19 -20.40 1.75
C GLY A 228 39.88 -19.81 1.25
N MET A 229 39.62 -20.10 -0.02
CA MET A 229 38.43 -19.70 -0.73
C MET A 229 37.69 -20.93 -1.25
N ARG A 230 36.36 -20.87 -1.21
CA ARG A 230 35.45 -21.86 -1.77
C ARG A 230 34.49 -21.18 -2.74
N LEU A 231 34.37 -21.74 -3.94
CA LEU A 231 33.47 -21.31 -4.99
C LEU A 231 32.49 -22.45 -5.29
N THR A 232 31.19 -22.15 -5.30
CA THR A 232 30.15 -23.10 -5.70
C THR A 232 29.26 -22.47 -6.77
N GLN A 233 29.30 -23.00 -7.99
CA GLN A 233 28.48 -22.53 -9.12
C GLN A 233 27.43 -23.59 -9.50
N PRO A 234 26.14 -23.30 -9.36
CA PRO A 234 25.09 -24.14 -9.93
C PRO A 234 25.15 -24.10 -11.48
N LEU A 235 25.10 -25.27 -12.11
CA LEU A 235 25.16 -25.45 -13.56
C LEU A 235 23.81 -25.85 -14.19
N LEU A 236 22.90 -26.42 -13.41
CA LEU A 236 21.55 -26.84 -13.85
C LEU A 236 20.45 -26.21 -12.99
N ALA A 237 19.89 -26.93 -12.01
CA ALA A 237 18.98 -26.32 -11.04
C ALA A 237 19.70 -25.20 -10.28
N ASN A 238 19.00 -24.08 -10.06
CA ASN A 238 19.54 -22.83 -9.51
C ASN A 238 20.57 -22.10 -10.39
N ALA A 239 20.79 -22.54 -11.63
CA ALA A 239 21.73 -21.88 -12.52
C ALA A 239 21.16 -20.58 -13.11
N GLY A 240 22.03 -19.60 -13.26
CA GLY A 240 21.76 -18.36 -13.97
C GLY A 240 21.03 -17.30 -13.15
N PRO A 241 20.89 -16.10 -13.72
CA PRO A 241 20.30 -14.95 -13.04
C PRO A 241 18.81 -15.14 -12.78
N ASP A 242 18.06 -15.83 -13.64
CA ASP A 242 16.61 -15.99 -13.47
C ASP A 242 16.24 -16.74 -12.18
N ALA A 243 16.99 -17.81 -11.85
CA ALA A 243 16.77 -18.57 -10.63
C ALA A 243 17.28 -17.84 -9.39
N THR A 244 18.45 -17.19 -9.52
CA THR A 244 19.10 -16.46 -8.42
C THR A 244 18.31 -15.21 -8.02
N ASN A 245 17.81 -14.46 -9.01
CA ASN A 245 17.19 -13.16 -8.82
C ASN A 245 15.67 -13.25 -8.61
N ARG A 246 15.11 -14.48 -8.54
CA ARG A 246 13.68 -14.72 -8.29
C ARG A 246 13.11 -13.87 -7.13
N PRO A 247 13.67 -13.88 -5.91
CA PRO A 247 13.10 -13.10 -4.79
C PRO A 247 13.10 -11.59 -5.08
N ILE A 248 14.09 -11.08 -5.82
CA ILE A 248 14.17 -9.67 -6.21
C ILE A 248 13.07 -9.34 -7.22
N HIS A 249 12.90 -10.14 -8.27
CA HIS A 249 11.85 -9.93 -9.26
C HIS A 249 10.45 -10.05 -8.65
N VAL A 250 10.23 -11.03 -7.78
CA VAL A 250 8.95 -11.18 -7.05
C VAL A 250 8.67 -9.93 -6.20
N ALA A 251 9.65 -9.48 -5.40
CA ALA A 251 9.49 -8.28 -4.58
C ALA A 251 9.25 -7.02 -5.44
N GLN A 252 9.90 -6.90 -6.60
CA GLN A 252 9.70 -5.78 -7.53
C GLN A 252 8.26 -5.76 -8.08
N PHE A 253 7.74 -6.91 -8.53
CA PHE A 253 6.35 -6.99 -8.99
C PHE A 253 5.35 -6.74 -7.84
N GLU A 254 5.63 -7.21 -6.63
CA GLU A 254 4.78 -6.94 -5.45
C GLU A 254 4.78 -5.46 -5.06
N ARG A 255 5.92 -4.76 -5.18
CA ARG A 255 6.01 -3.30 -5.03
C ARG A 255 5.17 -2.59 -6.07
N ASP A 256 5.23 -3.01 -7.33
CA ASP A 256 4.48 -2.38 -8.42
C ASP A 256 2.98 -2.65 -8.27
N MET A 257 2.59 -3.85 -7.84
CA MET A 257 1.21 -4.15 -7.41
C MET A 257 0.75 -3.25 -6.26
N ALA A 258 1.58 -3.06 -5.22
CA ALA A 258 1.25 -2.19 -4.09
C ALA A 258 1.08 -0.73 -4.52
N ARG A 259 1.87 -0.25 -5.48
CA ARG A 259 1.72 1.08 -6.09
C ARG A 259 0.38 1.22 -6.82
N GLU A 260 -0.01 0.23 -7.62
CA GLU A 260 -1.31 0.25 -8.31
C GLU A 260 -2.48 0.17 -7.30
N ALA A 261 -2.32 -0.56 -6.20
CA ALA A 261 -3.30 -0.58 -5.11
C ALA A 261 -3.47 0.80 -4.45
N VAL A 262 -2.38 1.57 -4.24
CA VAL A 262 -2.46 2.97 -3.78
C VAL A 262 -3.28 3.81 -4.74
N ARG A 263 -3.02 3.71 -6.05
CA ARG A 263 -3.76 4.47 -7.07
C ARG A 263 -5.25 4.11 -7.07
N GLN A 264 -5.58 2.82 -6.95
CA GLN A 264 -6.95 2.34 -6.89
C GLN A 264 -7.70 2.90 -5.68
N VAL A 265 -7.15 2.73 -4.46
CA VAL A 265 -7.74 3.23 -3.22
C VAL A 265 -7.86 4.75 -3.29
N SER A 266 -6.82 5.46 -3.73
CA SER A 266 -6.86 6.92 -3.87
C SER A 266 -7.99 7.39 -4.78
N ALA A 267 -8.14 6.77 -5.95
CA ALA A 267 -9.20 7.10 -6.90
C ALA A 267 -10.60 6.89 -6.31
N GLN A 268 -10.81 5.75 -5.64
CA GLN A 268 -12.09 5.42 -5.00
C GLN A 268 -12.43 6.40 -3.86
N ARG A 269 -11.48 6.64 -2.95
CA ARG A 269 -11.66 7.53 -1.80
C ARG A 269 -11.88 8.97 -2.22
N VAL A 270 -11.20 9.44 -3.25
CA VAL A 270 -11.42 10.77 -3.82
C VAL A 270 -12.85 10.93 -4.36
N VAL A 271 -13.37 9.95 -5.11
CA VAL A 271 -14.77 10.03 -5.61
C VAL A 271 -15.80 9.91 -4.50
N GLU A 272 -15.56 9.07 -3.49
CA GLU A 272 -16.42 9.00 -2.30
C GLU A 272 -16.46 10.34 -1.56
N GLY A 273 -15.30 10.97 -1.37
CA GLY A 273 -15.21 12.28 -0.75
C GLY A 273 -15.90 13.37 -1.57
N ILE A 274 -15.66 13.40 -2.89
CA ILE A 274 -16.34 14.33 -3.80
C ILE A 274 -17.86 14.15 -3.71
N SER A 275 -18.34 12.91 -3.60
CA SER A 275 -19.78 12.64 -3.44
C SER A 275 -20.32 13.24 -2.15
N THR A 276 -19.59 13.15 -1.04
CA THR A 276 -19.95 13.83 0.22
C THR A 276 -19.93 15.35 0.06
N TYR A 277 -18.90 15.92 -0.57
CA TYR A 277 -18.84 17.37 -0.82
C TYR A 277 -20.04 17.88 -1.63
N LEU A 278 -20.38 17.19 -2.72
CA LEU A 278 -21.55 17.51 -3.55
C LEU A 278 -22.86 17.36 -2.77
N ALA A 279 -22.96 16.36 -1.88
CA ALA A 279 -24.12 16.17 -1.02
C ALA A 279 -24.29 17.31 0.00
N THR A 280 -23.20 17.81 0.58
CA THR A 280 -23.18 19.00 1.44
C THR A 280 -23.66 20.24 0.69
N GLN A 281 -23.12 20.51 -0.51
CA GLN A 281 -23.57 21.65 -1.34
C GLN A 281 -25.07 21.59 -1.67
N ARG A 282 -25.58 20.39 -1.99
CA ARG A 282 -27.01 20.17 -2.22
C ARG A 282 -27.82 20.44 -0.95
N ALA A 283 -27.38 19.95 0.22
CA ALA A 283 -28.05 20.21 1.49
C ALA A 283 -28.12 21.72 1.82
N GLU A 284 -27.04 22.46 1.61
CA GLU A 284 -26.99 23.92 1.79
C GLU A 284 -27.97 24.65 0.85
N GLY A 285 -28.02 24.25 -0.43
CA GLY A 285 -28.99 24.77 -1.39
C GLY A 285 -30.43 24.47 -0.98
N ARG A 286 -30.70 23.26 -0.50
CA ARG A 286 -32.02 22.81 -0.06
C ARG A 286 -32.53 23.60 1.13
N VAL A 287 -31.70 23.84 2.14
CA VAL A 287 -32.06 24.68 3.30
C VAL A 287 -32.45 26.09 2.86
N ARG A 288 -31.69 26.71 1.95
CA ARG A 288 -32.01 28.05 1.41
C ARG A 288 -33.35 28.08 0.68
N ILE A 289 -33.62 27.09 -0.18
CA ILE A 289 -34.88 26.99 -0.93
C ILE A 289 -36.06 26.76 0.02
N ARG A 290 -35.93 25.81 0.96
CA ARG A 290 -36.99 25.47 1.93
C ARG A 290 -37.30 26.63 2.87
N ALA A 291 -36.29 27.39 3.30
CA ALA A 291 -36.49 28.59 4.12
C ALA A 291 -37.32 29.64 3.36
N ARG A 292 -37.04 29.84 2.06
CA ARG A 292 -37.83 30.75 1.23
C ARG A 292 -39.27 30.26 1.01
N ILE A 293 -39.48 28.95 0.86
CA ILE A 293 -40.83 28.37 0.79
C ILE A 293 -41.61 28.63 2.08
N VAL A 294 -40.99 28.46 3.25
CA VAL A 294 -41.63 28.76 4.55
C VAL A 294 -42.04 30.23 4.63
N GLU A 295 -41.13 31.16 4.31
CA GLU A 295 -41.40 32.61 4.31
C GLU A 295 -42.58 32.99 3.40
N LEU A 296 -42.63 32.41 2.19
CA LEU A 296 -43.73 32.62 1.25
C LEU A 296 -45.05 32.02 1.77
N THR A 297 -45.01 30.83 2.37
CA THR A 297 -46.20 30.15 2.91
C THR A 297 -46.76 30.91 4.13
N GLU A 298 -45.91 31.44 5.00
CA GLU A 298 -46.32 32.30 6.12
C GLU A 298 -46.92 33.63 5.65
N THR A 299 -46.37 34.19 4.57
CA THR A 299 -46.95 35.38 3.92
C THR A 299 -48.31 35.07 3.32
N LEU A 300 -48.47 33.91 2.69
CA LEU A 300 -49.75 33.43 2.17
C LEU A 300 -50.79 33.23 3.28
N ALA A 301 -50.39 32.65 4.41
CA ALA A 301 -51.26 32.45 5.56
C ALA A 301 -51.75 33.78 6.14
N ARG A 302 -50.87 34.79 6.24
CA ARG A 302 -51.25 36.15 6.66
C ARG A 302 -52.27 36.79 5.71
N ASP A 303 -52.04 36.67 4.40
CA ASP A 303 -52.96 37.22 3.39
C ASP A 303 -54.33 36.51 3.42
N LEU A 304 -54.38 35.19 3.66
CA LEU A 304 -55.63 34.43 3.75
C LEU A 304 -56.42 34.73 5.04
N ARG A 305 -55.74 34.89 6.20
CA ARG A 305 -56.39 35.30 7.46
C ARG A 305 -57.02 36.69 7.35
N ALA A 306 -56.29 37.65 6.76
CA ALA A 306 -56.84 38.99 6.53
C ALA A 306 -58.08 38.96 5.61
N GLN A 307 -58.14 38.02 4.66
CA GLN A 307 -59.31 37.83 3.82
C GLN A 307 -60.47 37.13 4.55
N GLU A 308 -60.20 36.21 5.49
CA GLU A 308 -61.21 35.61 6.38
C GLU A 308 -61.86 36.67 7.27
N ASP A 309 -61.07 37.56 7.87
CA ASP A 309 -61.57 38.68 8.70
C ASP A 309 -62.53 39.59 7.91
N SER A 310 -62.34 39.68 6.59
CA SER A 310 -63.21 40.42 5.67
C SER A 310 -64.35 39.58 5.07
N GLY A 311 -64.50 38.31 5.46
CA GLY A 311 -65.53 37.38 4.97
C GLY A 311 -65.29 36.83 3.56
N LEU A 312 -64.13 37.07 2.95
CA LEU A 312 -63.79 36.67 1.57
C LEU A 312 -63.22 35.25 1.47
N ARG A 313 -62.86 34.63 2.60
CA ARG A 313 -62.28 33.28 2.68
C ARG A 313 -62.98 32.47 3.77
N SER A 314 -63.01 31.16 3.58
CA SER A 314 -63.58 30.24 4.58
C SER A 314 -62.55 29.87 5.66
N SER A 315 -63.02 29.60 6.87
CA SER A 315 -62.16 29.13 7.97
C SER A 315 -61.46 27.80 7.65
N GLY A 316 -62.07 26.96 6.82
CA GLY A 316 -61.45 25.74 6.32
C GLY A 316 -60.21 26.00 5.45
N GLU A 317 -60.21 27.06 4.62
CA GLU A 317 -59.04 27.45 3.83
C GLU A 317 -57.90 27.97 4.71
N VAL A 318 -58.21 28.72 5.78
CA VAL A 318 -57.22 29.20 6.75
C VAL A 318 -56.62 28.05 7.56
N MET A 319 -57.45 27.10 8.01
CA MET A 319 -56.96 25.89 8.68
C MET A 319 -56.06 25.06 7.75
N GLY A 320 -56.42 24.95 6.46
CA GLY A 320 -55.62 24.25 5.46
C GLY A 320 -54.24 24.87 5.20
N ILE A 321 -54.15 26.21 5.16
CA ILE A 321 -52.84 26.88 5.01
C ILE A 321 -52.01 26.78 6.30
N ASP A 322 -52.62 26.80 7.49
CA ASP A 322 -51.89 26.65 8.76
C ASP A 322 -51.25 25.27 8.89
N VAL A 323 -51.96 24.22 8.46
CA VAL A 323 -51.37 22.88 8.31
C VAL A 323 -50.20 22.90 7.33
N SER A 324 -50.32 23.62 6.21
CA SER A 324 -49.24 23.75 5.23
C SER A 324 -48.01 24.46 5.83
N VAL A 325 -48.19 25.54 6.59
CA VAL A 325 -47.08 26.23 7.29
C VAL A 325 -46.35 25.26 8.21
N ALA A 326 -47.07 24.51 9.04
CA ALA A 326 -46.47 23.53 9.95
C ALA A 326 -45.70 22.43 9.18
N GLN A 327 -46.25 21.93 8.07
CA GLN A 327 -45.58 20.95 7.21
C GLN A 327 -44.31 21.52 6.56
N ARG A 328 -44.32 22.77 6.09
CA ARG A 328 -43.15 23.42 5.48
C ARG A 328 -42.06 23.70 6.53
N GLN A 329 -42.44 24.09 7.75
CA GLN A 329 -41.50 24.27 8.86
C GLN A 329 -40.84 22.94 9.25
N ALA A 330 -41.62 21.86 9.35
CA ALA A 330 -41.08 20.52 9.59
C ALA A 330 -40.11 20.08 8.47
N ALA A 331 -40.44 20.34 7.20
CA ALA A 331 -39.56 20.05 6.08
C ALA A 331 -38.26 20.87 6.09
N LEU A 332 -38.32 22.14 6.54
CA LEU A 332 -37.12 22.97 6.74
C LEU A 332 -36.24 22.41 7.86
N GLN A 333 -36.83 22.02 8.99
CA GLN A 333 -36.10 21.40 10.09
C GLN A 333 -35.39 20.13 9.64
N GLN A 334 -36.06 19.28 8.86
CA GLN A 334 -35.45 18.08 8.29
C GLN A 334 -34.29 18.40 7.35
N ALA A 335 -34.42 19.45 6.53
CA ALA A 335 -33.35 19.88 5.63
C ALA A 335 -32.14 20.46 6.41
N GLN A 336 -32.38 21.13 7.54
CA GLN A 336 -31.32 21.63 8.42
C GLN A 336 -30.58 20.47 9.10
N GLN A 337 -31.30 19.46 9.57
CA GLN A 337 -30.69 18.24 10.11
C GLN A 337 -29.85 17.51 9.05
N ASP A 338 -30.37 17.32 7.84
CA ASP A 338 -29.63 16.74 6.70
C ASP A 338 -28.33 17.53 6.42
N LEU A 339 -28.39 18.87 6.46
CA LEU A 339 -27.19 19.70 6.33
C LEU A 339 -26.18 19.46 7.46
N GLU A 340 -26.63 19.41 8.72
CA GLU A 340 -25.75 19.13 9.86
C GLU A 340 -25.08 17.75 9.73
N GLU A 341 -25.82 16.73 9.30
CA GLU A 341 -25.31 15.38 9.03
C GLU A 341 -24.27 15.40 7.89
N GLN A 342 -24.56 16.02 6.74
CA GLN A 342 -23.62 16.11 5.62
C GLN A 342 -22.36 16.92 5.96
N MET A 343 -22.46 17.95 6.82
CA MET A 343 -21.31 18.69 7.32
C MET A 343 -20.47 17.84 8.29
N GLY A 344 -21.12 17.02 9.13
CA GLY A 344 -20.46 16.04 9.98
C GLY A 344 -19.66 15.02 9.17
N ASP A 345 -20.27 14.45 8.12
CA ASP A 345 -19.61 13.51 7.21
C ASP A 345 -18.42 14.15 6.47
N LEU A 346 -18.56 15.39 6.02
CA LEU A 346 -17.49 16.14 5.38
C LEU A 346 -16.30 16.33 6.32
N GLN A 347 -16.56 16.69 7.58
CA GLN A 347 -15.53 16.87 8.61
C GLN A 347 -14.87 15.54 8.96
N ALA A 348 -15.66 14.46 9.13
CA ALA A 348 -15.18 13.14 9.46
C ALA A 348 -14.13 12.62 8.46
N ARG A 349 -14.28 12.94 7.17
CA ARG A 349 -13.32 12.57 6.11
C ARG A 349 -11.97 13.28 6.22
N LEU A 350 -11.89 14.39 6.94
CA LEU A 350 -10.67 15.17 7.13
C LEU A 350 -10.10 15.06 8.55
N SER A 351 -10.77 14.34 9.46
CA SER A 351 -10.39 14.22 10.88
C SER A 351 -8.96 13.71 11.10
N ALA A 352 -8.47 12.85 10.21
CA ALA A 352 -7.10 12.32 10.20
C ALA A 352 -6.02 13.43 10.13
N ARG A 353 -6.33 14.57 9.53
CA ARG A 353 -5.46 15.74 9.49
C ARG A 353 -5.25 16.37 10.87
N ASP A 354 -6.24 16.24 11.74
CA ASP A 354 -6.25 16.86 13.08
C ASP A 354 -5.60 15.94 14.15
N LEU A 355 -5.21 14.72 13.78
CA LEU A 355 -4.51 13.75 14.64
C LEU A 355 -3.03 14.04 15.01
N PRO A 356 -2.22 14.91 14.37
CA PRO A 356 -0.76 14.93 14.63
C PRO A 356 -0.29 15.48 15.98
N SER A 357 -1.11 15.66 17.02
CA SER A 357 -0.64 16.33 18.23
C SER A 357 -1.19 15.85 19.56
N GLY A 358 -1.79 14.67 19.68
CA GLY A 358 -2.14 14.09 21.01
C GLY A 358 -2.99 15.00 21.93
N GLN A 359 -3.52 16.09 21.41
CA GLN A 359 -4.35 17.06 22.09
C GLN A 359 -5.72 16.98 21.44
N PRO A 360 -6.81 17.03 22.23
CA PRO A 360 -8.15 17.16 21.69
C PRO A 360 -8.27 18.52 21.00
N GLN A 361 -7.86 18.61 19.74
CA GLN A 361 -8.13 19.78 18.92
C GLN A 361 -9.63 19.81 18.65
N ARG A 362 -10.24 20.97 18.84
CA ARG A 362 -11.62 21.17 18.38
C ARG A 362 -11.63 20.95 16.87
N PRO A 363 -12.51 20.08 16.34
CA PRO A 363 -12.53 19.76 14.92
C PRO A 363 -12.69 21.05 14.12
N ARG A 364 -11.80 21.26 13.14
CA ARG A 364 -11.91 22.40 12.24
C ARG A 364 -13.23 22.30 11.48
N ARG A 365 -14.03 23.36 11.51
CA ARG A 365 -15.25 23.43 10.72
C ARG A 365 -14.90 23.88 9.31
N TYR A 366 -15.29 23.09 8.32
CA TYR A 366 -15.17 23.43 6.90
C TYR A 366 -16.55 23.78 6.35
N ALA A 367 -16.61 24.74 5.42
CA ALA A 367 -17.81 25.07 4.69
C ALA A 367 -17.56 24.92 3.18
N ALA A 368 -18.51 24.30 2.47
CA ALA A 368 -18.46 24.26 1.03
C ALA A 368 -18.71 25.67 0.49
N THR A 369 -17.80 26.18 -0.33
CA THR A 369 -17.89 27.56 -0.83
C THR A 369 -18.20 27.67 -2.31
N ASP A 370 -17.96 26.60 -3.06
CA ASP A 370 -18.31 26.56 -4.47
C ASP A 370 -19.84 26.48 -4.62
N ALA A 371 -20.37 27.10 -5.67
CA ALA A 371 -21.78 26.89 -6.04
C ALA A 371 -21.94 25.51 -6.71
N LEU A 372 -23.06 24.84 -6.44
CA LEU A 372 -23.41 23.62 -7.16
C LEU A 372 -23.89 23.97 -8.57
N VAL A 373 -22.98 23.90 -9.53
CA VAL A 373 -23.23 24.15 -10.96
C VAL A 373 -22.98 22.87 -11.75
N LEU A 374 -23.69 22.68 -12.86
CA LEU A 374 -23.47 21.54 -13.75
C LEU A 374 -22.07 21.62 -14.38
N THR A 375 -21.23 20.62 -14.07
CA THR A 375 -19.86 20.47 -14.62
C THR A 375 -19.68 19.19 -15.40
N ALA A 376 -20.62 18.24 -15.27
CA ALA A 376 -20.62 17.00 -16.03
C ALA A 376 -20.94 17.25 -17.51
N GLN A 377 -20.34 16.44 -18.38
CA GLN A 377 -20.54 16.48 -19.83
C GLN A 377 -20.97 15.10 -20.31
N ARG A 378 -21.84 15.05 -21.34
CA ARG A 378 -22.21 13.79 -22.00
C ARG A 378 -20.99 13.14 -22.64
N ILE A 379 -20.96 11.81 -22.61
CA ILE A 379 -19.89 11.04 -23.24
C ILE A 379 -20.54 10.15 -24.30
N PRO A 380 -20.15 10.28 -25.58
CA PRO A 380 -20.63 9.38 -26.62
C PRO A 380 -20.06 7.99 -26.38
N LEU A 381 -20.94 6.98 -26.32
CA LEU A 381 -20.55 5.58 -26.29
C LEU A 381 -20.26 5.12 -27.73
N PRO A 382 -19.07 4.55 -28.00
CA PRO A 382 -18.82 3.91 -29.29
C PRO A 382 -19.69 2.65 -29.43
N GLU A 383 -20.26 2.41 -30.61
CA GLU A 383 -20.92 1.14 -30.92
C GLU A 383 -19.89 0.00 -30.87
N MET A 384 -20.17 -1.02 -30.05
CA MET A 384 -19.43 -2.27 -30.11
C MET A 384 -19.97 -3.09 -31.27
N ALA A 385 -19.26 -3.09 -32.40
CA ALA A 385 -19.56 -4.01 -33.50
C ALA A 385 -19.25 -5.45 -33.04
N PRO A 386 -20.24 -6.36 -33.00
CA PRO A 386 -19.99 -7.75 -32.65
C PRO A 386 -19.04 -8.39 -33.68
N GLY A 387 -17.94 -8.99 -33.22
CA GLY A 387 -17.09 -9.85 -34.06
C GLY A 387 -15.92 -9.19 -34.78
N THR A 388 -15.65 -7.89 -34.60
CA THR A 388 -14.47 -7.24 -35.21
C THR A 388 -13.16 -7.57 -34.50
N GLY A 389 -13.18 -8.13 -33.29
CA GLY A 389 -12.00 -8.42 -32.49
C GLY A 389 -11.25 -7.17 -31.98
N GLU A 390 -11.54 -6.00 -32.53
CA GLU A 390 -10.99 -4.72 -32.11
C GLU A 390 -11.76 -4.17 -30.90
N LEU A 391 -11.04 -3.94 -29.80
CA LEU A 391 -11.56 -3.18 -28.67
C LEU A 391 -11.67 -1.71 -29.08
N PRO A 392 -12.86 -1.06 -28.94
CA PRO A 392 -12.98 0.36 -29.13
C PRO A 392 -11.94 1.14 -28.32
N ARG A 393 -11.38 2.20 -28.94
CA ARG A 393 -10.30 3.03 -28.36
C ARG A 393 -10.58 3.45 -26.91
N LEU A 394 -11.81 3.85 -26.60
CA LEU A 394 -12.25 4.23 -25.25
C LEU A 394 -12.02 3.10 -24.21
N PHE A 395 -12.32 1.86 -24.56
CA PHE A 395 -12.14 0.71 -23.67
C PHE A 395 -10.67 0.33 -23.54
N ALA A 396 -9.92 0.37 -24.64
CA ALA A 396 -8.48 0.13 -24.62
C ALA A 396 -7.75 1.16 -23.73
N GLU A 397 -8.10 2.44 -23.85
CA GLU A 397 -7.58 3.50 -22.97
C GLU A 397 -7.98 3.27 -21.51
N SER A 398 -9.24 2.88 -21.25
CA SER A 398 -9.70 2.58 -19.88
C SER A 398 -8.94 1.41 -19.26
N LEU A 399 -8.72 0.32 -20.00
CA LEU A 399 -7.93 -0.83 -19.55
C LEU A 399 -6.48 -0.43 -19.26
N ALA A 400 -5.87 0.39 -20.12
CA ALA A 400 -4.49 0.84 -19.95
C ALA A 400 -4.28 1.78 -18.76
N GLN A 401 -5.32 2.51 -18.35
CA GLN A 401 -5.25 3.52 -17.28
C GLN A 401 -5.74 2.99 -15.94
N ARG A 402 -6.58 1.95 -15.91
CA ARG A 402 -7.12 1.44 -14.65
C ARG A 402 -6.08 0.68 -13.81
N PRO A 403 -5.90 1.04 -12.52
CA PRO A 403 -4.91 0.40 -11.67
C PRO A 403 -5.13 -1.11 -11.49
N GLU A 404 -6.38 -1.56 -11.43
CA GLU A 404 -6.70 -2.99 -11.27
C GLU A 404 -6.26 -3.86 -12.46
N SER A 405 -6.20 -3.29 -13.68
CA SER A 405 -5.67 -3.99 -14.85
C SER A 405 -4.17 -4.16 -14.71
N ARG A 406 -3.45 -3.07 -14.41
CA ARG A 406 -2.01 -3.07 -14.20
C ARG A 406 -1.59 -3.95 -13.02
N PHE A 407 -2.39 -3.98 -11.96
CA PHE A 407 -2.20 -4.90 -10.83
C PHE A 407 -2.23 -6.35 -11.30
N MET A 408 -3.19 -6.73 -12.14
CA MET A 408 -3.28 -8.09 -12.67
C MET A 408 -2.15 -8.40 -13.66
N ASP A 409 -1.70 -7.42 -14.45
CA ASP A 409 -0.55 -7.58 -15.36
C ASP A 409 0.75 -7.84 -14.58
N ASN A 410 0.99 -7.09 -13.50
CA ASN A 410 2.12 -7.31 -12.60
C ASN A 410 2.02 -8.66 -11.87
N ARG A 411 0.82 -9.04 -11.42
CA ARG A 411 0.58 -10.36 -10.80
C ARG A 411 0.84 -11.50 -11.77
N LEU A 412 0.43 -11.39 -13.02
CA LEU A 412 0.69 -12.38 -14.06
C LEU A 412 2.19 -12.51 -14.33
N SER A 413 2.90 -11.38 -14.38
CA SER A 413 4.36 -11.34 -14.57
C SER A 413 5.11 -11.98 -13.40
N ARG A 414 4.66 -11.76 -12.16
CA ARG A 414 5.16 -12.46 -10.97
C ARG A 414 4.91 -13.96 -11.04
N ASP A 415 3.70 -14.38 -11.43
CA ASP A 415 3.37 -15.80 -11.55
C ASP A 415 4.19 -16.49 -12.66
N ASP A 416 4.53 -15.77 -13.73
CA ASP A 416 5.42 -16.28 -14.77
C ASP A 416 6.84 -16.52 -14.25
N VAL A 417 7.39 -15.60 -13.44
CA VAL A 417 8.67 -15.81 -12.73
C VAL A 417 8.63 -17.09 -11.89
N GLU A 418 7.53 -17.32 -11.14
CA GLU A 418 7.37 -18.53 -10.34
C GLU A 418 7.27 -19.80 -11.18
N VAL A 419 6.58 -19.77 -12.33
CA VAL A 419 6.53 -20.91 -13.26
C VAL A 419 7.90 -21.22 -13.84
N ARG A 420 8.66 -20.19 -14.25
CA ARG A 420 10.04 -20.37 -14.77
C ARG A 420 10.96 -20.93 -13.69
N PHE A 421 10.88 -20.43 -12.47
CA PHE A 421 11.64 -20.95 -11.33
C PHE A 421 11.27 -22.41 -11.02
N ALA A 422 9.98 -22.73 -10.87
CA ALA A 422 9.53 -24.10 -10.61
C ALA A 422 9.96 -25.06 -11.73
N ARG A 423 9.98 -24.60 -12.99
CA ARG A 423 10.51 -25.37 -14.11
C ARG A 423 12.02 -25.61 -13.96
N ASN A 424 12.80 -24.58 -13.63
CA ASN A 424 14.24 -24.73 -13.37
C ASN A 424 14.50 -25.72 -12.22
N GLN A 425 13.69 -25.68 -11.17
CA GLN A 425 13.80 -26.61 -10.04
C GLN A 425 13.58 -28.06 -10.46
N THR A 426 12.85 -28.38 -11.53
CA THR A 426 12.70 -29.78 -11.98
C THR A 426 13.99 -30.41 -12.53
N LEU A 427 15.03 -29.62 -12.77
CA LEU A 427 16.33 -30.14 -13.22
C LEU A 427 17.11 -30.80 -12.07
N PRO A 428 18.06 -31.72 -12.35
CA PRO A 428 19.03 -32.15 -11.36
C PRO A 428 19.88 -30.98 -10.83
N GLU A 429 20.31 -31.07 -9.58
CA GLU A 429 21.27 -30.12 -9.02
C GLU A 429 22.68 -30.57 -9.42
N LEU A 430 23.29 -29.88 -10.38
CA LEU A 430 24.68 -30.07 -10.75
C LEU A 430 25.46 -28.81 -10.35
N ASN A 431 26.41 -28.95 -9.42
CA ASN A 431 27.22 -27.86 -8.92
C ASN A 431 28.69 -28.06 -9.29
N PHE A 432 29.33 -27.02 -9.81
CA PHE A 432 30.77 -26.93 -9.89
C PHE A 432 31.32 -26.40 -8.57
N ILE A 433 32.28 -27.12 -7.99
CA ILE A 433 32.90 -26.77 -6.71
C ILE A 433 34.39 -26.61 -6.94
N ALA A 434 34.92 -25.46 -6.55
CA ALA A 434 36.35 -25.23 -6.47
C ALA A 434 36.70 -24.77 -5.06
N ARG A 435 37.75 -25.34 -4.48
CA ARG A 435 38.37 -24.86 -3.24
C ARG A 435 39.86 -24.70 -3.45
N ALA A 436 40.42 -23.63 -2.92
CA ALA A 436 41.85 -23.40 -2.89
C ALA A 436 42.20 -22.78 -1.55
N GLY A 437 43.22 -23.30 -0.90
CA GLY A 437 43.62 -22.79 0.40
C GLY A 437 44.93 -23.39 0.87
N ILE A 438 45.35 -22.91 2.03
CA ILE A 438 46.59 -23.28 2.68
C ILE A 438 46.18 -23.93 4.00
N GLU A 439 46.62 -25.15 4.24
CA GLU A 439 46.52 -25.80 5.55
C GLU A 439 47.89 -25.74 6.22
N ASP A 440 47.91 -25.30 7.46
CA ASP A 440 49.13 -25.07 8.22
C ASP A 440 49.02 -25.78 9.58
N LEU A 441 50.12 -26.43 9.96
CA LEU A 441 50.28 -27.05 11.27
C LEU A 441 51.49 -26.40 11.94
N ASN A 442 51.22 -25.40 12.78
CA ASN A 442 52.25 -24.63 13.44
C ASN A 442 52.65 -25.29 14.77
N THR A 443 53.95 -25.56 14.90
CA THR A 443 54.55 -26.19 16.08
C THR A 443 55.13 -25.14 17.05
N ASN A 444 55.22 -23.85 16.70
CA ASN A 444 55.82 -22.77 17.50
C ASN A 444 54.86 -22.16 18.55
N ASN A 445 53.93 -22.96 19.06
CA ASN A 445 53.00 -22.61 20.14
C ASN A 445 52.14 -21.35 19.88
N ARG A 446 51.90 -20.99 18.62
CA ARG A 446 51.06 -19.85 18.23
C ARG A 446 50.28 -20.15 16.95
N TYR A 447 49.12 -19.51 16.81
CA TYR A 447 48.46 -19.38 15.51
C TYR A 447 49.26 -18.45 14.62
N ARG A 448 49.25 -18.71 13.32
CA ARG A 448 49.79 -17.75 12.36
C ARG A 448 48.77 -16.64 12.15
N ALA A 449 49.20 -15.39 11.96
CA ALA A 449 48.23 -14.34 11.62
C ALA A 449 47.78 -14.47 10.15
N ILE A 450 46.57 -13.99 9.82
CA ILE A 450 46.06 -13.95 8.43
C ILE A 450 47.04 -13.21 7.51
N SER A 451 47.64 -12.13 8.01
CA SER A 451 48.64 -11.33 7.29
C SER A 451 49.87 -12.13 6.89
N GLU A 452 50.27 -13.15 7.66
CA GLU A 452 51.42 -13.99 7.34
C GLU A 452 51.14 -14.94 6.16
N TYR A 453 49.87 -15.31 5.94
CA TYR A 453 49.46 -16.06 4.74
C TYR A 453 49.42 -15.16 3.49
N ALA A 454 49.08 -13.88 3.64
CA ALA A 454 49.01 -12.93 2.52
C ALA A 454 50.39 -12.55 1.96
N VAL A 455 51.45 -12.58 2.78
CA VAL A 455 52.81 -12.16 2.40
C VAL A 455 53.65 -13.33 1.85
N GLY A 456 53.12 -14.55 1.78
CA GLY A 456 53.79 -15.70 1.14
C GLY A 456 55.01 -16.24 1.91
N ASN A 457 55.14 -15.92 3.20
CA ASN A 457 56.30 -16.30 4.01
C ASN A 457 56.30 -17.80 4.38
N GLY A 458 56.73 -18.65 3.44
CA GLY A 458 57.19 -20.01 3.71
C GLY A 458 56.13 -21.05 4.04
N VAL A 459 54.89 -20.91 3.55
CA VAL A 459 53.90 -22.00 3.61
C VAL A 459 53.80 -22.70 2.26
N ASN A 460 54.36 -23.90 2.16
CA ASN A 460 54.34 -24.72 0.93
C ASN A 460 53.22 -25.78 0.92
N TYR A 461 52.36 -25.81 1.94
CA TYR A 461 51.29 -26.81 2.09
C TYR A 461 49.95 -26.30 1.55
N GLY A 462 49.97 -25.75 0.33
CA GLY A 462 48.78 -25.34 -0.40
C GLY A 462 48.06 -26.54 -1.01
N GLY A 463 46.74 -26.55 -0.92
CA GLY A 463 45.88 -27.55 -1.53
C GLY A 463 44.78 -26.88 -2.35
N TRP A 464 44.48 -27.46 -3.51
CA TRP A 464 43.32 -27.09 -4.31
C TRP A 464 42.51 -28.34 -4.67
N MET A 465 41.22 -28.15 -4.91
CA MET A 465 40.32 -29.20 -5.38
C MET A 465 39.30 -28.56 -6.31
N VAL A 466 39.06 -29.24 -7.42
CA VAL A 466 37.97 -28.96 -8.35
C VAL A 466 37.13 -30.22 -8.44
N GLY A 467 35.81 -30.07 -8.39
CA GLY A 467 34.89 -31.19 -8.43
C GLY A 467 33.53 -30.80 -8.98
N LEU A 468 32.80 -31.80 -9.46
CA LEU A 468 31.40 -31.68 -9.82
C LEU A 468 30.57 -32.48 -8.82
N GLN A 469 29.50 -31.88 -8.30
CA GLN A 469 28.55 -32.53 -7.40
C GLN A 469 27.20 -32.61 -8.09
N LEU A 470 26.74 -33.84 -8.36
CA LEU A 470 25.41 -34.11 -8.92
C LEU A 470 24.48 -34.66 -7.83
N ARG A 471 23.32 -34.03 -7.66
CA ARG A 471 22.19 -34.56 -6.87
C ARG A 471 20.97 -34.67 -7.77
N ALA A 472 20.52 -35.90 -7.99
CA ALA A 472 19.36 -36.22 -8.81
C ALA A 472 18.45 -37.21 -8.06
N PRO A 473 17.12 -37.01 -8.08
CA PRO A 473 16.18 -37.98 -7.52
C PRO A 473 16.11 -39.22 -8.42
N LEU A 474 16.10 -40.41 -7.82
CA LEU A 474 16.12 -41.69 -8.55
C LEU A 474 14.73 -42.18 -8.98
N TYR A 475 13.69 -41.87 -8.20
CA TYR A 475 12.35 -42.47 -8.34
C TYR A 475 11.27 -41.48 -8.79
N GLY A 476 11.64 -40.52 -9.63
CA GLY A 476 10.72 -39.50 -10.11
C GLY A 476 10.56 -38.37 -9.10
N ASP A 477 10.79 -37.15 -9.56
CA ASP A 477 10.81 -35.93 -8.75
C ASP A 477 9.41 -35.37 -8.51
N ASN A 478 8.50 -36.21 -8.02
CA ASN A 478 7.06 -35.93 -7.99
C ASN A 478 6.74 -34.64 -7.21
N ARG A 479 7.52 -34.31 -6.19
CA ARG A 479 7.36 -33.06 -5.42
C ARG A 479 7.58 -31.83 -6.31
N ARG A 480 8.74 -31.71 -6.99
CA ARG A 480 9.05 -30.54 -7.81
C ARG A 480 8.18 -30.48 -9.07
N GLN A 481 7.76 -31.63 -9.61
CA GLN A 481 6.75 -31.69 -10.67
C GLN A 481 5.38 -31.18 -10.20
N ALA A 482 4.94 -31.57 -8.99
CA ALA A 482 3.70 -31.06 -8.41
C ALA A 482 3.79 -29.55 -8.14
N GLU A 483 4.91 -29.04 -7.63
CA GLU A 483 5.14 -27.60 -7.44
C GLU A 483 5.07 -26.83 -8.77
N LEU A 484 5.66 -27.36 -9.86
CA LEU A 484 5.51 -26.79 -11.21
C LEU A 484 4.05 -26.80 -11.69
N SER A 485 3.33 -27.89 -11.47
CA SER A 485 1.91 -27.98 -11.83
C SER A 485 1.07 -26.95 -11.06
N GLN A 486 1.34 -26.76 -9.77
CA GLN A 486 0.69 -25.75 -8.93
C GLN A 486 0.99 -24.33 -9.41
N ALA A 487 2.25 -24.03 -9.76
CA ALA A 487 2.62 -22.73 -10.30
C ALA A 487 1.87 -22.42 -11.62
N ARG A 488 1.76 -23.39 -12.53
CA ARG A 488 0.99 -23.26 -13.78
C ARG A 488 -0.50 -23.05 -13.52
N LEU A 489 -1.07 -23.79 -12.58
CA LEU A 489 -2.48 -23.62 -12.20
C LEU A 489 -2.74 -22.24 -11.59
N ARG A 490 -1.83 -21.72 -10.74
CA ARG A 490 -1.92 -20.35 -10.21
C ARG A 490 -1.84 -19.30 -11.31
N GLN A 491 -0.91 -19.44 -12.26
CA GLN A 491 -0.84 -18.57 -13.43
C GLN A 491 -2.15 -18.63 -14.24
N GLY A 492 -2.71 -19.83 -14.46
CA GLY A 492 -4.01 -20.01 -15.12
C GLY A 492 -5.16 -19.31 -14.39
N GLN A 493 -5.20 -19.38 -13.05
CA GLN A 493 -6.16 -18.64 -12.23
C GLN A 493 -6.00 -17.12 -12.42
N THR A 494 -4.77 -16.61 -12.44
CA THR A 494 -4.48 -15.18 -12.67
C THR A 494 -4.92 -14.74 -14.07
N VAL A 495 -4.72 -15.56 -15.12
CA VAL A 495 -5.21 -15.26 -16.48
C VAL A 495 -6.74 -15.18 -16.52
N ILE A 496 -7.45 -16.10 -15.85
CA ILE A 496 -8.90 -16.06 -15.75
C ILE A 496 -9.37 -14.81 -14.98
N ALA A 497 -8.71 -14.50 -13.86
CA ALA A 497 -9.01 -13.32 -13.05
C ALA A 497 -8.79 -12.02 -13.83
N GLN A 498 -7.71 -11.93 -14.62
CA GLN A 498 -7.42 -10.79 -15.50
C GLN A 498 -8.54 -10.58 -16.52
N ARG A 499 -8.99 -11.64 -17.21
CA ARG A 499 -10.13 -11.56 -18.15
C ARG A 499 -11.42 -11.13 -17.45
N ALA A 500 -11.68 -11.63 -16.25
CA ALA A 500 -12.84 -11.23 -15.47
C ALA A 500 -12.79 -9.74 -15.08
N VAL A 501 -11.60 -9.23 -14.72
CA VAL A 501 -11.38 -7.79 -14.46
C VAL A 501 -11.61 -6.97 -15.72
N GLN A 502 -11.07 -7.39 -16.88
CA GLN A 502 -11.29 -6.69 -18.15
C GLN A 502 -12.78 -6.59 -18.51
N GLN A 503 -13.52 -7.70 -18.42
CA GLN A 503 -14.97 -7.69 -18.68
C GLN A 503 -15.72 -6.79 -17.69
N ARG A 504 -15.34 -6.82 -16.41
CA ARG A 504 -15.92 -5.94 -15.39
C ARG A 504 -15.68 -4.47 -15.74
N ILE A 505 -14.47 -4.10 -16.12
CA ILE A 505 -14.13 -2.72 -16.52
C ILE A 505 -14.99 -2.29 -17.71
N VAL A 506 -15.11 -3.10 -18.76
CA VAL A 506 -15.96 -2.78 -19.91
C VAL A 506 -17.41 -2.55 -19.50
N ASN A 507 -17.95 -3.43 -18.65
CA ASN A 507 -19.32 -3.31 -18.14
C ASN A 507 -19.50 -2.06 -17.26
N GLU A 508 -18.54 -1.75 -16.39
CA GLU A 508 -18.56 -0.57 -15.52
C GLU A 508 -18.47 0.74 -16.31
N VAL A 509 -17.57 0.82 -17.30
CA VAL A 509 -17.45 1.97 -18.21
C VAL A 509 -18.77 2.17 -18.95
N THR A 510 -19.32 1.11 -19.55
CA THR A 510 -20.59 1.16 -20.28
C THR A 510 -21.74 1.61 -19.38
N SER A 511 -21.88 0.99 -18.21
CA SER A 511 -22.93 1.31 -17.24
C SER A 511 -22.81 2.75 -16.73
N SER A 512 -21.61 3.19 -16.34
CA SER A 512 -21.37 4.54 -15.81
C SER A 512 -21.66 5.63 -16.85
N ILE A 513 -21.31 5.43 -18.11
CA ILE A 513 -21.64 6.38 -19.19
C ILE A 513 -23.15 6.40 -19.46
N ASN A 514 -23.81 5.23 -19.46
CA ASN A 514 -25.27 5.16 -19.62
C ASN A 514 -26.00 5.89 -18.49
N VAL A 515 -25.57 5.69 -17.23
CA VAL A 515 -26.12 6.41 -16.07
C VAL A 515 -25.89 7.92 -16.22
N LEU A 516 -24.66 8.34 -16.57
CA LEU A 516 -24.35 9.74 -16.80
C LEU A 516 -25.25 10.36 -17.88
N ASN A 517 -25.39 9.72 -19.04
CA ASN A 517 -26.19 10.25 -20.14
C ASN A 517 -27.68 10.37 -19.77
N ARG A 518 -28.24 9.39 -19.05
CA ARG A 518 -29.62 9.44 -18.54
C ARG A 518 -29.83 10.56 -17.53
N VAL A 519 -28.89 10.74 -16.60
CA VAL A 519 -28.98 11.81 -15.60
C VAL A 519 -28.79 13.18 -16.26
N MET A 520 -27.95 13.30 -17.28
CA MET A 520 -27.82 14.53 -18.07
C MET A 520 -29.12 14.88 -18.80
N GLU A 521 -29.82 13.90 -19.37
CA GLU A 521 -31.16 14.10 -19.94
C GLU A 521 -32.18 14.53 -18.86
N MET A 522 -32.15 13.92 -17.68
CA MET A 522 -32.98 14.34 -16.55
C MET A 522 -32.72 15.80 -16.14
N VAL A 523 -31.45 16.25 -16.12
CA VAL A 523 -31.11 17.65 -15.85
C VAL A 523 -31.71 18.58 -16.89
N GLU A 524 -31.64 18.24 -18.18
CA GLU A 524 -32.24 19.04 -19.25
C GLU A 524 -33.75 19.18 -19.10
N GLN A 525 -34.44 18.10 -18.72
CA GLN A 525 -35.89 18.12 -18.46
C GLN A 525 -36.25 18.97 -17.23
N GLN A 526 -35.52 18.80 -16.12
CA GLN A 526 -35.74 19.56 -14.89
C GLN A 526 -35.41 21.04 -15.06
N GLN A 527 -34.36 21.37 -15.80
CA GLN A 527 -34.01 22.73 -16.17
C GLN A 527 -35.12 23.39 -17.01
N THR A 528 -35.68 22.65 -17.96
CA THR A 528 -36.80 23.13 -18.79
C THR A 528 -38.04 23.38 -17.93
N ALA A 529 -38.39 22.45 -17.05
CA ALA A 529 -39.52 22.60 -16.11
C ALA A 529 -39.34 23.83 -15.20
N TYR A 530 -38.17 24.02 -14.59
CA TYR A 530 -37.85 25.18 -13.77
C TYR A 530 -37.96 26.49 -14.57
N ASN A 531 -37.41 26.53 -15.79
CA ASN A 531 -37.47 27.72 -16.64
C ASN A 531 -38.90 28.08 -17.05
N GLN A 532 -39.75 27.07 -17.34
CA GLN A 532 -41.17 27.32 -17.61
C GLN A 532 -41.90 27.84 -16.37
N GLN A 533 -41.64 27.25 -15.20
CA GLN A 533 -42.26 27.69 -13.96
C GLN A 533 -41.86 29.14 -13.60
N ARG A 534 -40.60 29.53 -13.83
CA ARG A 534 -40.17 30.93 -13.69
C ARG A 534 -40.88 31.89 -14.64
N ARG A 535 -41.14 31.47 -15.89
CA ARG A 535 -41.91 32.28 -16.85
C ARG A 535 -43.37 32.44 -16.41
N LEU A 536 -43.98 31.39 -15.85
CA LEU A 536 -45.32 31.45 -15.28
C LEU A 536 -45.38 32.40 -14.07
N VAL A 537 -44.38 32.39 -13.19
CA VAL A 537 -44.29 33.39 -12.10
C VAL A 537 -44.27 34.82 -12.66
N ALA A 538 -43.41 35.09 -13.65
CA ALA A 538 -43.32 36.42 -14.24
C ALA A 538 -44.63 36.86 -14.93
N LEU A 539 -45.35 35.92 -15.55
CA LEU A 539 -46.67 36.17 -16.13
C LEU A 539 -47.70 36.49 -15.04
N ASP A 540 -47.77 35.69 -13.98
CA ASP A 540 -48.69 35.88 -12.86
C ASP A 540 -48.40 37.21 -12.12
N GLU A 541 -47.12 37.60 -11.98
CA GLU A 541 -46.71 38.91 -11.45
C GLU A 541 -47.17 40.09 -12.34
N ASN A 542 -47.11 39.93 -13.67
CA ASN A 542 -47.64 40.92 -14.60
C ASN A 542 -49.16 41.06 -14.51
N LEU A 543 -49.88 39.94 -14.44
CA LEU A 543 -51.33 39.94 -14.30
C LEU A 543 -51.77 40.50 -12.94
N LEU A 544 -51.01 40.26 -11.87
CA LEU A 544 -51.23 40.89 -10.57
C LEU A 544 -51.13 42.42 -10.66
N ARG A 545 -50.11 42.95 -11.34
CA ARG A 545 -49.97 44.41 -11.55
C ARG A 545 -51.15 45.02 -12.32
N GLN A 546 -51.82 44.22 -13.14
CA GLN A 546 -53.00 44.60 -13.90
C GLN A 546 -54.32 44.34 -13.14
N GLY A 547 -54.26 43.83 -11.90
CA GLY A 547 -55.44 43.45 -11.11
C GLY A 547 -56.17 42.20 -11.61
N ARG A 548 -55.58 41.44 -12.54
CA ARG A 548 -56.18 40.26 -13.19
C ARG A 548 -55.81 38.92 -12.54
N ARG A 549 -54.94 38.93 -11.53
CA ARG A 549 -54.49 37.76 -10.76
C ARG A 549 -54.42 38.14 -9.29
N SER A 550 -54.72 37.19 -8.40
CA SER A 550 -54.61 37.44 -6.96
C SER A 550 -53.17 37.27 -6.48
N ARG A 551 -52.76 38.05 -5.47
CA ARG A 551 -51.46 37.89 -4.81
C ARG A 551 -51.26 36.49 -4.24
N VAL A 552 -52.33 35.88 -3.74
CA VAL A 552 -52.38 34.49 -3.24
C VAL A 552 -51.94 33.52 -4.33
N GLU A 553 -52.40 33.72 -5.57
CA GLU A 553 -52.05 32.85 -6.71
C GLU A 553 -50.60 33.04 -7.14
N VAL A 554 -50.08 34.28 -7.13
CA VAL A 554 -48.66 34.56 -7.42
C VAL A 554 -47.75 33.87 -6.41
N ILE A 555 -48.07 33.95 -5.11
CA ILE A 555 -47.25 33.29 -4.07
C ILE A 555 -47.27 31.77 -4.25
N ARG A 556 -48.44 31.16 -4.54
CA ARG A 556 -48.52 29.72 -4.86
C ARG A 556 -47.63 29.36 -6.04
N ARG A 557 -47.66 30.18 -7.10
CA ARG A 557 -46.80 29.98 -8.29
C ARG A 557 -45.31 30.10 -7.97
N GLN A 558 -44.94 31.03 -7.10
CA GLN A 558 -43.56 31.19 -6.61
C GLN A 558 -43.10 29.97 -5.79
N ILE A 559 -43.95 29.40 -4.95
CA ILE A 559 -43.64 28.18 -4.20
C ILE A 559 -43.40 27.00 -5.15
N GLU A 560 -44.27 26.78 -6.13
CA GLU A 560 -44.09 25.76 -7.17
C GLU A 560 -42.76 25.96 -7.95
N ALA A 561 -42.34 27.21 -8.20
CA ALA A 561 -41.06 27.53 -8.82
C ALA A 561 -39.85 27.13 -7.97
N LEU A 562 -39.95 27.33 -6.66
CA LEU A 562 -38.91 26.92 -5.71
C LEU A 562 -38.83 25.40 -5.57
N GLU A 563 -39.96 24.70 -5.62
CA GLU A 563 -39.97 23.23 -5.63
C GLU A 563 -39.33 22.67 -6.90
N ALA A 564 -39.63 23.23 -8.07
CA ALA A 564 -38.96 22.88 -9.32
C ALA A 564 -37.45 23.19 -9.27
N GLN A 565 -37.06 24.29 -8.62
CA GLN A 565 -35.64 24.63 -8.40
C GLN A 565 -34.92 23.58 -7.54
N GLU A 566 -35.58 23.07 -6.49
CA GLU A 566 -35.03 22.02 -5.63
C GLU A 566 -34.82 20.72 -6.41
N GLN A 567 -35.79 20.30 -7.22
CA GLN A 567 -35.67 19.12 -8.08
C GLN A 567 -34.53 19.26 -9.10
N MET A 568 -34.37 20.45 -9.67
CA MET A 568 -33.25 20.76 -10.56
C MET A 568 -31.92 20.66 -9.82
N LEU A 569 -31.81 21.22 -8.61
CA LEU A 569 -30.59 21.15 -7.79
C LEU A 569 -30.17 19.70 -7.51
N ASP A 570 -31.13 18.84 -7.17
CA ASP A 570 -30.88 17.41 -6.95
C ASP A 570 -30.37 16.71 -8.22
N SER A 571 -30.98 17.01 -9.37
CA SER A 571 -30.55 16.46 -10.66
C SER A 571 -29.12 16.88 -11.04
N VAL A 572 -28.73 18.13 -10.75
CA VAL A 572 -27.37 18.65 -11.00
C VAL A 572 -26.35 17.96 -10.12
N MET A 573 -26.66 17.73 -8.84
CA MET A 573 -25.80 16.95 -7.93
C MET A 573 -25.58 15.54 -8.48
N LEU A 574 -26.66 14.86 -8.88
CA LEU A 574 -26.58 13.51 -9.45
C LEU A 574 -25.76 13.47 -10.74
N ALA A 575 -25.92 14.46 -11.63
CA ALA A 575 -25.15 14.54 -12.87
C ALA A 575 -23.65 14.72 -12.61
N ASN A 576 -23.30 15.65 -11.72
CA ASN A 576 -21.91 15.86 -11.31
C ASN A 576 -21.31 14.60 -10.71
N ARG A 577 -22.02 13.94 -9.79
CA ARG A 577 -21.59 12.67 -9.20
C ARG A 577 -21.38 11.60 -10.27
N ALA A 578 -22.34 11.41 -11.18
CA ALA A 578 -22.24 10.46 -12.28
C ALA A 578 -21.03 10.77 -13.19
N GLY A 579 -20.73 12.05 -13.42
CA GLY A 579 -19.56 12.48 -14.19
C GLY A 579 -18.23 12.10 -13.54
N TYR A 580 -18.12 12.20 -12.21
CA TYR A 580 -16.94 11.74 -11.47
C TYR A 580 -16.83 10.22 -11.43
N VAL A 581 -17.95 9.50 -11.26
CA VAL A 581 -17.99 8.03 -11.32
C VAL A 581 -17.60 7.53 -12.72
N ALA A 582 -18.03 8.20 -13.79
CA ALA A 582 -17.60 7.90 -15.15
C ALA A 582 -16.10 8.17 -15.37
N SER A 583 -15.51 9.13 -14.66
CA SER A 583 -14.06 9.35 -14.71
C SER A 583 -13.28 8.29 -13.91
N LEU A 584 -13.85 7.82 -12.79
CA LEU A 584 -13.30 6.70 -12.03
C LEU A 584 -13.31 5.41 -12.86
N SER A 585 -14.44 5.10 -13.52
CA SER A 585 -14.58 3.88 -14.32
C SER A 585 -13.65 3.85 -15.53
N ARG A 586 -13.29 5.02 -16.10
CA ARG A 586 -12.29 5.16 -17.17
C ARG A 586 -10.84 5.18 -16.67
N GLY A 587 -10.61 5.34 -15.36
CA GLY A 587 -9.27 5.43 -14.78
C GLY A 587 -8.57 6.79 -15.01
N ASP A 588 -9.31 7.88 -15.23
CA ASP A 588 -8.74 9.21 -15.44
C ASP A 588 -9.04 10.22 -14.33
N ILE A 589 -9.75 9.81 -13.27
CA ILE A 589 -10.17 10.70 -12.18
C ILE A 589 -9.03 11.45 -11.49
N LEU A 590 -7.90 10.80 -11.19
CA LEU A 590 -6.78 11.45 -10.49
C LEU A 590 -6.10 12.49 -11.38
N ARG A 591 -5.95 12.20 -12.68
CA ARG A 591 -5.45 13.15 -13.68
C ARG A 591 -6.41 14.32 -13.90
N ARG A 592 -7.72 14.05 -13.98
CA ARG A 592 -8.76 15.08 -14.09
C ARG A 592 -8.72 16.08 -12.93
N LEU A 593 -8.32 15.64 -11.74
CA LEU A 593 -8.23 16.46 -10.53
C LEU A 593 -6.83 17.02 -10.27
N GLU A 594 -5.87 16.74 -11.15
CA GLU A 594 -4.45 17.10 -11.00
C GLU A 594 -3.85 16.62 -9.67
N LEU A 595 -4.12 15.36 -9.34
CA LEU A 595 -3.59 14.66 -8.16
C LEU A 595 -2.47 13.66 -8.53
N GLU A 596 -2.28 13.42 -9.83
CA GLU A 596 -1.21 12.61 -10.43
C GLU A 596 -0.38 13.40 -11.43
#